data_AF-A0A7X6WLX2-F1
#
_entry.id   AF-A0A7X6WLX2-F1
#
_cell.length_a   1.000
_cell.length_b   1.000
_cell.length_c   1.000
_cell.angle_alpha   90.00
_cell.angle_beta   90.00
_cell.angle_gamma   90.00
#
_symmetry.space_group_name_H-M   'P 1'
#
loop_
_entity.id
_entity.type
_entity.pdbx_description
1 polymer ?
#
loop_
_entity_poly.entity_id
_entity_poly.type
_entity_poly.pdbx_seq_one_letter_code
_entity_poly.pdbx_strand_id
1 'polypeptide(L)'
;MLVNPGKGWSWRQQAGIVFLVLEALEQTGLVRHGFSTRKGGVSQAHYSRLNLGLHVGDDPRLVLENRCRFASALGVAFRDLVIPAQVHSDQVAVVGRAQAGFG
;
A
#
# COMPACT_ATOMS: atom_id res chain seq x y z
N MET A 1 12.65 -5.71 16.33
CA MET A 1 11.47 -6.52 16.71
C MET A 1 10.20 -5.81 16.27
N LEU A 2 9.20 -6.50 15.73
CA LEU A 2 7.86 -5.90 15.51
C LEU A 2 7.12 -5.90 16.86
N VAL A 3 6.48 -4.78 17.21
CA VAL A 3 5.69 -4.67 18.44
C VAL A 3 4.39 -5.47 18.30
N ASN A 4 3.78 -5.86 19.41
CA ASN A 4 2.45 -6.48 19.38
C ASN A 4 1.46 -5.54 18.65
N PRO A 5 0.81 -5.98 17.56
CA PRO A 5 -0.08 -5.12 16.77
C PRO A 5 -1.42 -4.82 17.46
N GLY A 6 -1.71 -5.46 18.62
CA GLY A 6 -2.97 -5.35 19.32
C GLY A 6 -3.99 -6.40 18.87
N LYS A 7 -5.10 -6.49 19.60
CA LYS A 7 -6.13 -7.51 19.37
C LYS A 7 -6.79 -7.34 17.99
N GLY A 8 -6.91 -8.42 17.23
CA GLY A 8 -7.56 -8.45 15.91
C GLY A 8 -6.69 -7.98 14.75
N TRP A 9 -5.42 -7.65 15.03
CA TRP A 9 -4.44 -7.23 14.05
C TRP A 9 -3.31 -8.23 13.98
N SER A 10 -2.81 -8.42 12.77
CA SER A 10 -1.74 -9.36 12.50
C SER A 10 -0.69 -8.71 11.61
N TRP A 11 0.60 -8.97 11.89
CA TRP A 11 1.66 -8.63 10.96
C TRP A 11 1.70 -9.65 9.82
N ARG A 12 1.92 -9.15 8.60
CA ARG A 12 2.24 -9.95 7.42
C ARG A 12 3.58 -9.50 6.88
N GLN A 13 4.34 -10.45 6.35
CA GLN A 13 5.57 -10.18 5.63
C GLN A 13 5.58 -11.01 4.35
N GLN A 14 5.65 -10.34 3.21
CA GLN A 14 5.68 -10.97 1.90
C GLN A 14 6.62 -10.20 0.98
N ALA A 15 7.52 -10.93 0.29
CA ALA A 15 8.52 -10.35 -0.61
C ALA A 15 9.32 -9.18 0.01
N GLY A 16 9.63 -9.26 1.31
CA GLY A 16 10.36 -8.21 2.03
C GLY A 16 9.52 -7.00 2.46
N ILE A 17 8.23 -6.93 2.10
CA ILE A 17 7.30 -5.90 2.54
C ILE A 17 6.60 -6.34 3.82
N VAL A 18 6.58 -5.44 4.81
CA VAL A 18 5.90 -5.65 6.10
C VAL A 18 4.67 -4.75 6.15
N PHE A 19 3.50 -5.34 6.42
CA PHE A 19 2.22 -4.64 6.50
C PHE A 19 1.34 -5.26 7.59
N LEU A 20 0.34 -4.49 8.05
CA LEU A 20 -0.68 -4.99 8.96
C LEU A 20 -1.92 -5.45 8.18
N VAL A 21 -2.61 -6.42 8.77
CA VAL A 21 -3.94 -6.85 8.34
C VAL A 21 -4.88 -6.89 9.53
N LEU A 22 -6.15 -6.59 9.28
CA LEU A 22 -7.25 -6.97 10.16
C LEU A 22 -7.62 -8.43 9.93
N GLU A 23 -7.56 -9.23 10.98
CA GLU A 23 -7.88 -10.66 10.94
C GLU A 23 -9.34 -10.89 10.56
N ALA A 24 -10.24 -10.03 11.06
CA ALA A 24 -11.67 -10.10 10.75
C ALA A 24 -11.96 -9.97 9.24
N LEU A 25 -11.21 -9.13 8.52
CA LEU A 25 -11.36 -8.97 7.07
C LEU A 25 -10.79 -10.16 6.30
N GLU A 26 -9.63 -10.69 6.73
CA GLU A 26 -9.05 -11.89 6.10
C GLU A 26 -9.97 -13.11 6.28
N GLN A 27 -10.56 -13.27 7.47
CA GLN A 27 -11.48 -14.37 7.79
C GLN A 27 -12.74 -14.38 6.91
N THR A 28 -13.13 -13.25 6.33
CA THR A 28 -14.25 -13.22 5.37
C THR A 28 -13.93 -13.95 4.07
N GLY A 29 -12.65 -14.02 3.67
CA GLY A 29 -12.23 -14.51 2.36
C GLY A 29 -12.68 -13.63 1.17
N LEU A 30 -13.30 -12.47 1.41
CA LEU A 30 -13.89 -11.63 0.37
C LEU A 30 -12.94 -10.57 -0.19
N VAL A 31 -11.94 -10.15 0.62
CA VAL A 31 -11.08 -9.02 0.30
C VAL A 31 -9.61 -9.36 0.48
N ARG A 32 -8.78 -8.72 -0.34
CA ARG A 32 -7.34 -8.59 -0.12
C ARG A 32 -7.07 -7.16 0.33
N HIS A 33 -6.47 -7.00 1.50
CA HIS A 33 -6.15 -5.70 2.09
C HIS A 33 -4.79 -5.74 2.78
N GLY A 34 -4.25 -4.55 3.03
CA GLY A 34 -3.10 -4.38 3.89
C GLY A 34 -2.85 -2.92 4.18
N PHE A 35 -2.40 -2.66 5.40
CA PHE A 35 -1.97 -1.34 5.85
C PHE A 35 -0.44 -1.31 5.81
N SER A 36 0.12 -0.60 4.84
CA SER A 36 1.57 -0.53 4.63
C SER A 36 2.31 0.03 5.86
N THR A 37 3.57 -0.36 6.03
CA THR A 37 4.51 0.35 6.91
C THR A 37 5.57 1.09 6.09
N ARG A 38 6.49 1.78 6.74
CA ARG A 38 7.68 2.35 6.06
C ARG A 38 8.74 1.31 5.68
N LYS A 39 8.59 0.02 6.03
CA LYS A 39 9.62 -1.02 5.86
C LYS A 39 9.51 -1.73 4.51
N GLY A 40 10.65 -2.10 3.93
CA GLY A 40 10.73 -2.98 2.74
C GLY A 40 10.84 -2.26 1.39
N GLY A 41 10.74 -0.94 1.35
CA GLY A 41 10.89 -0.17 0.12
C GLY A 41 12.33 0.22 -0.21
N VAL A 42 12.48 1.05 -1.25
CA VAL A 42 13.76 1.47 -1.84
C VAL A 42 14.07 2.96 -1.69
N SER A 43 13.12 3.75 -1.19
CA SER A 43 13.32 5.17 -0.96
C SER A 43 14.37 5.44 0.12
N GLN A 44 15.00 6.60 0.07
CA GLN A 44 16.13 6.97 0.94
C GLN A 44 15.82 8.20 1.80
N ALA A 45 16.76 8.57 2.68
CA ALA A 45 16.69 9.73 3.55
C ALA A 45 15.33 9.86 4.27
N HIS A 46 14.66 11.00 4.13
CA HIS A 46 13.37 11.29 4.78
C HIS A 46 12.22 10.40 4.29
N TYR A 47 12.34 9.85 3.08
CA TYR A 47 11.35 8.96 2.45
C TYR A 47 11.61 7.48 2.76
N SER A 48 12.66 7.19 3.53
CA SER A 48 13.06 5.84 3.91
C SER A 48 11.93 5.05 4.58
N ARG A 49 11.55 3.84 4.12
CA ARG A 49 12.01 3.12 2.91
C ARG A 49 10.89 2.89 1.90
N LEU A 50 9.66 2.64 2.36
CA LEU A 50 8.49 2.36 1.51
C LEU A 50 7.58 3.59 1.38
N ASN A 51 8.07 4.63 0.69
CA ASN A 51 7.25 5.78 0.36
C ASN A 51 6.34 5.47 -0.85
N LEU A 52 5.03 5.71 -0.72
CA LEU A 52 4.02 5.46 -1.75
C LEU A 52 3.44 6.76 -2.36
N GLY A 53 3.86 7.93 -1.86
CA GLY A 53 3.37 9.24 -2.28
C GLY A 53 4.20 9.86 -3.40
N LEU A 54 3.56 10.22 -4.52
CA LEU A 54 4.20 10.87 -5.67
C LEU A 54 4.30 12.41 -5.53
N HIS A 55 3.63 13.01 -4.55
CA HIS A 55 3.48 14.48 -4.43
C HIS A 55 4.25 15.08 -3.25
N VAL A 56 5.25 14.35 -2.72
CA VAL A 56 5.99 14.75 -1.49
C VAL A 56 7.47 15.06 -1.74
N GLY A 57 7.92 15.03 -3.00
CA GLY A 57 9.29 15.38 -3.39
C GLY A 57 10.30 14.23 -3.45
N ASP A 58 9.86 12.97 -3.28
CA ASP A 58 10.71 11.79 -3.50
C ASP A 58 10.93 11.53 -5.01
N ASP A 59 11.94 10.72 -5.35
CA ASP A 59 12.15 10.29 -6.74
C ASP A 59 10.95 9.44 -7.21
N PRO A 60 10.21 9.88 -8.26
CA PRO A 60 9.04 9.17 -8.75
C PRO A 60 9.32 7.70 -9.10
N ARG A 61 10.54 7.39 -9.58
CA ARG A 61 10.92 6.01 -9.93
C ARG A 61 10.97 5.11 -8.70
N LEU A 62 11.47 5.62 -7.57
CA LEU A 62 11.52 4.89 -6.31
C LEU A 62 10.11 4.69 -5.74
N VAL A 63 9.25 5.70 -5.86
CA VAL A 63 7.85 5.63 -5.43
C VAL A 63 7.07 4.60 -6.27
N LEU A 64 7.23 4.60 -7.60
CA LEU A 64 6.59 3.61 -8.47
C LEU A 64 7.08 2.18 -8.16
N GLU A 65 8.37 1.99 -7.90
CA GLU A 65 8.92 0.71 -7.45
C GLU A 65 8.31 0.28 -6.11
N ASN A 66 8.19 1.18 -5.13
CA ASN A 66 7.55 0.89 -3.85
C ASN A 66 6.08 0.49 -4.02
N ARG A 67 5.32 1.18 -4.88
CA ARG A 67 3.93 0.83 -5.20
C ARG A 67 3.84 -0.54 -5.85
N CYS A 68 4.73 -0.86 -6.78
CA CYS A 68 4.81 -2.17 -7.43
C CYS A 68 5.10 -3.28 -6.42
N ARG A 69 6.07 -3.08 -5.51
CA ARG A 69 6.39 -4.03 -4.43
C ARG A 69 5.23 -4.25 -3.50
N PHE A 70 4.56 -3.19 -3.06
CA PHE A 70 3.44 -3.31 -2.14
C PHE A 70 2.24 -4.01 -2.79
N ALA A 71 1.91 -3.66 -4.04
CA ALA A 71 0.87 -4.36 -4.81
C ALA A 71 1.18 -5.86 -4.95
N SER A 72 2.43 -6.20 -5.29
CA SER A 72 2.89 -7.58 -5.41
C SER A 72 2.79 -8.34 -4.07
N ALA A 73 3.12 -7.68 -2.95
CA ALA A 73 2.98 -8.26 -1.61
C ALA A 73 1.52 -8.54 -1.23
N LEU A 74 0.56 -7.82 -1.81
CA LEU A 74 -0.88 -8.08 -1.66
C LEU A 74 -1.44 -9.03 -2.72
N GLY A 75 -0.62 -9.51 -3.66
CA GLY A 75 -1.07 -10.34 -4.79
C GLY A 75 -1.96 -9.57 -5.79
N VAL A 76 -1.75 -8.25 -5.91
CA VAL A 76 -2.47 -7.36 -6.84
C VAL A 76 -1.54 -6.91 -7.95
N ALA A 77 -2.03 -6.82 -9.18
CA ALA A 77 -1.24 -6.31 -10.29
C ALA A 77 -1.04 -4.79 -10.15
N PHE A 78 0.19 -4.31 -10.28
CA PHE A 78 0.51 -2.88 -10.18
C PHE A 78 -0.33 -2.01 -11.14
N ARG A 79 -0.57 -2.49 -12.36
CA ARG A 79 -1.41 -1.81 -13.37
C ARG A 79 -2.89 -1.71 -13.01
N ASP A 80 -3.35 -2.50 -12.04
CA ASP A 80 -4.74 -2.50 -11.58
C ASP A 80 -4.97 -1.50 -10.43
N LEU A 81 -3.92 -0.83 -9.94
CA LEU A 81 -4.05 0.18 -8.90
C LEU A 81 -4.81 1.41 -9.42
N VAL A 82 -5.61 2.00 -8.53
CA VAL A 82 -6.25 3.29 -8.71
C VAL A 82 -5.98 4.11 -7.47
N ILE A 83 -5.25 5.21 -7.60
CA ILE A 83 -4.84 6.06 -6.48
C ILE A 83 -5.42 7.46 -6.70
N PRO A 84 -6.27 7.98 -5.79
CA PRO A 84 -6.87 9.29 -5.96
C PRO A 84 -5.85 10.41 -5.72
N ALA A 85 -6.03 11.53 -6.41
CA ALA A 85 -5.43 12.80 -6.01
C ALA A 85 -6.18 13.32 -4.77
N GLN A 86 -5.61 13.11 -3.59
CA GLN A 86 -6.24 13.50 -2.33
C GLN A 86 -6.17 15.02 -2.13
N VAL A 87 -7.32 15.68 -2.05
CA VAL A 87 -7.45 17.14 -1.88
C VAL A 87 -8.14 17.53 -0.57
N HIS A 88 -8.23 16.61 0.40
CA HIS A 88 -8.94 16.80 1.68
C HIS A 88 -10.44 17.12 1.52
N SER A 89 -11.07 16.65 0.43
CA SER A 89 -12.53 16.69 0.24
C SER A 89 -13.22 15.46 0.83
N ASP A 90 -14.55 15.47 0.80
CA ASP A 90 -15.46 14.37 1.15
C ASP A 90 -16.04 13.63 -0.08
N GLN A 91 -15.60 13.99 -1.30
CA GLN A 91 -16.07 13.36 -2.53
C GLN A 91 -15.69 11.88 -2.63
N VAL A 92 -16.62 11.08 -3.13
CA VAL A 92 -16.46 9.63 -3.37
C VAL A 92 -16.61 9.35 -4.86
N ALA A 93 -15.67 8.59 -5.41
CA ALA A 93 -15.71 8.11 -6.80
C ALA A 93 -15.85 6.58 -6.83
N VAL A 94 -16.72 6.08 -7.70
CA VAL A 94 -16.79 4.65 -8.03
C VAL A 94 -15.72 4.34 -9.08
N VAL A 95 -14.84 3.39 -8.78
CA VAL A 95 -13.74 3.00 -9.68
C VAL A 95 -13.90 1.56 -10.14
N GLY A 96 -13.43 1.28 -11.35
CA GLY A 96 -13.40 -0.04 -11.93
C GLY A 96 -12.29 -0.18 -12.95
N ARG A 97 -12.44 -1.11 -13.88
CA ARG A 97 -11.41 -1.41 -14.90
C ARG A 97 -11.05 -0.21 -15.78
N ALA A 98 -11.97 0.72 -16.00
CA ALA A 98 -11.74 1.92 -16.81
C ALA A 98 -10.74 2.91 -16.17
N GLN A 99 -10.53 2.84 -14.85
CA GLN A 99 -9.60 3.71 -14.12
C GLN A 99 -8.29 2.99 -13.73
N ALA A 100 -8.13 1.72 -14.12
CA ALA A 100 -6.94 0.94 -13.80
C ALA A 100 -5.67 1.67 -14.28
N GLY A 101 -4.71 1.86 -13.38
CA GLY A 101 -3.46 2.57 -13.63
C GLY A 101 -3.52 4.08 -13.37
N PHE A 102 -4.65 4.63 -12.94
CA PHE A 102 -4.72 6.04 -12.55
C PHE A 102 -3.96 6.30 -11.23
N GLY A 103 -3.17 7.37 -11.22
CA GLY A 103 -2.59 7.99 -10.03
C GLY A 103 -1.09 7.79 -9.82
#